data_AF-A0AAX4FT84-F1
#
_entry.id   AF-A0AAX4FT84-F1
#
_cell.length_a   1.000
_cell.length_b   1.000
_cell.length_c   1.000
_cell.angle_alpha   90.00
_cell.angle_beta   90.00
_cell.angle_gamma   90.00
#
_symmetry.space_group_name_H-M   'P 1'
#
loop_
_entity.id
_entity.type
_entity.pdbx_description
1 polymer ?
#
loop_
_entity_poly.entity_id
_entity_poly.type
_entity_poly.pdbx_seq_one_letter_code
_entity_poly.pdbx_strand_id
1 'polypeptide(L)'
;MMMDISRLKYRVEVLGDHDDIKRYGPFNEQKAREFFGVEESFDGTARIVRLEGDIQQKWKVLAECGDWDNYERGHREKEVIL
;
A
#
# COMPACT_ATOMS: atom_id res chain seq x y z
N MET A 1 8.55 10.76 22.72
CA MET A 1 9.31 10.66 21.45
C MET A 1 8.45 11.27 20.36
N MET A 2 8.79 12.46 19.86
CA MET A 2 8.11 13.05 18.69
C MET A 2 8.59 12.30 17.45
N MET A 3 7.71 11.54 16.82
CA MET A 3 7.99 10.98 15.49
C MET A 3 8.09 12.15 14.53
N ASP A 4 9.28 12.34 13.97
CA ASP A 4 9.55 13.37 12.99
C ASP A 4 8.61 13.17 11.78
N ILE A 5 7.70 14.12 11.56
CA ILE A 5 6.65 14.04 10.55
C ILE A 5 7.26 13.89 9.14
N SER A 6 8.53 14.32 8.94
CA SER A 6 9.25 14.13 7.67
C SER A 6 9.54 12.66 7.34
N ARG A 7 9.46 11.76 8.33
CA ARG A 7 9.63 10.31 8.17
C ARG A 7 8.33 9.57 7.87
N LEU A 8 7.18 10.26 7.90
CA LEU A 8 5.87 9.69 7.58
C LEU A 8 5.68 9.60 6.05
N LYS A 9 6.56 8.86 5.38
CA LYS A 9 6.56 8.66 3.92
C LYS A 9 6.00 7.30 3.51
N TYR A 10 5.50 6.50 4.43
CA TYR A 10 5.04 5.14 4.16
C TYR A 10 3.51 5.08 4.29
N ARG A 11 2.88 4.23 3.50
CA ARG A 11 1.47 3.84 3.68
C ARG A 11 1.34 2.36 3.39
N VAL A 12 0.36 1.71 3.99
CA VAL A 12 -0.01 0.33 3.67
C VAL A 12 -1.31 0.36 2.87
N GLU A 13 -1.31 -0.29 1.73
CA GLU A 13 -2.51 -0.51 0.91
C GLU A 13 -2.99 -1.93 1.17
N VAL A 14 -4.26 -2.10 1.48
CA VAL A 14 -4.90 -3.40 1.70
C VAL A 14 -6.03 -3.53 0.71
N LEU A 15 -6.05 -4.64 -0.02
CA LEU A 15 -7.11 -4.97 -0.94
C LEU A 15 -8.28 -5.58 -0.16
N GLY A 16 -9.46 -4.97 -0.26
CA GLY A 16 -10.70 -5.50 0.27
C GLY A 16 -11.46 -6.35 -0.74
N ASP A 17 -12.45 -7.11 -0.25
CA ASP A 17 -13.33 -8.02 -1.02
C ASP A 17 -14.08 -7.38 -2.21
N HIS A 18 -14.25 -6.06 -2.24
CA HIS A 18 -15.06 -5.34 -3.23
C HIS A 18 -14.23 -4.50 -4.22
N ASP A 19 -13.02 -4.92 -4.57
CA ASP A 19 -12.07 -4.14 -5.40
C ASP A 19 -11.62 -2.81 -4.73
N ASP A 20 -11.98 -2.57 -3.48
CA ASP A 20 -11.63 -1.37 -2.73
C ASP A 20 -10.22 -1.48 -2.14
N ILE A 21 -9.33 -0.57 -2.52
CA ILE A 21 -8.03 -0.42 -1.85
C ILE A 21 -8.18 0.49 -0.63
N LYS A 22 -8.07 -0.09 0.56
CA LYS A 22 -7.94 0.66 1.81
C LYS A 22 -6.50 1.14 1.99
N ARG A 23 -6.31 2.45 2.17
CA ARG A 23 -4.99 3.07 2.34
C ARG A 23 -4.81 3.53 3.78
N TYR A 24 -3.85 2.95 4.48
CA TYR A 24 -3.52 3.24 5.87
C TYR A 24 -2.23 4.03 5.97
N GLY A 25 -2.25 5.16 6.68
CA GLY A 25 -1.08 6.01 6.88
C GLY A 25 -1.45 7.49 6.98
N PRO A 26 -0.46 8.40 6.90
CA PRO A 26 0.95 8.11 6.67
C PRO A 26 1.67 7.56 7.92
N PHE A 27 2.60 6.63 7.70
CA PHE A 27 3.39 5.91 8.70
C PHE A 27 4.90 6.14 8.49
N ASN A 28 5.67 5.88 9.54
CA ASN A 28 7.10 5.63 9.41
C ASN A 28 7.34 4.18 8.94
N GLU A 29 8.58 3.84 8.58
CA GLU A 29 8.92 2.51 8.06
C GLU A 29 8.59 1.38 9.05
N GLN A 30 8.97 1.54 10.33
CA GLN A 30 8.75 0.54 11.36
C GLN A 30 7.26 0.22 11.53
N LYS A 31 6.44 1.26 11.68
CA LYS A 31 4.99 1.12 11.87
C LYS A 31 4.29 0.57 10.63
N ALA A 32 4.76 0.92 9.42
CA ALA A 32 4.24 0.34 8.19
C ALA A 32 4.53 -1.15 8.10
N ARG A 33 5.75 -1.59 8.49
CA ARG A 33 6.12 -3.02 8.55
C ARG A 33 5.33 -3.77 9.62
N GLU A 34 5.14 -3.18 10.80
CA GLU A 34 4.32 -3.78 11.85
C GLU A 34 2.87 -3.99 11.39
N PHE A 35 2.26 -2.98 10.76
CA PHE A 35 0.89 -3.09 10.23
C PHE A 35 0.81 -4.13 9.11
N PHE A 36 1.76 -4.11 8.18
CA PHE A 36 1.81 -5.08 7.08
C PHE A 36 1.94 -6.52 7.58
N GLY A 37 2.80 -6.79 8.56
CA GLY A 37 2.96 -8.13 9.13
C GLY A 37 1.71 -8.66 9.84
N VAL A 38 0.86 -7.76 10.35
CA VAL A 38 -0.46 -8.14 10.88
C VAL A 38 -1.36 -8.60 9.75
N GLU A 39 -1.53 -7.81 8.69
CA GLU A 39 -2.38 -8.16 7.55
C GLU A 39 -1.92 -9.44 6.83
N GLU A 40 -0.60 -9.62 6.67
CA GLU A 40 0.00 -10.85 6.12
C GLU A 40 -0.36 -12.09 6.95
N SER A 41 -0.40 -11.97 8.28
CA SER A 41 -0.80 -13.08 9.17
C SER A 41 -2.28 -13.46 9.07
N PHE A 42 -3.12 -12.55 8.56
CA PHE A 42 -4.56 -12.78 8.34
C PHE A 42 -4.87 -13.30 6.92
N ASP A 43 -3.85 -13.73 6.15
CA ASP A 43 -3.98 -14.11 4.74
C ASP A 43 -4.54 -12.96 3.86
N GLY A 44 -4.34 -11.72 4.32
CA GLY A 44 -4.81 -10.51 3.63
C GLY A 44 -3.92 -10.15 2.45
N THR A 45 -4.51 -9.50 1.45
CA THR A 45 -3.74 -8.92 0.34
C THR A 45 -3.33 -7.50 0.71
N ALA A 46 -2.07 -7.30 1.05
CA ALA A 46 -1.53 -6.03 1.55
C ALA A 46 -0.23 -5.65 0.83
N ARG A 47 0.11 -4.36 0.74
CA ARG A 47 1.41 -3.89 0.26
C ARG A 47 1.85 -2.61 0.95
N ILE A 48 3.15 -2.51 1.23
CA ILE A 48 3.78 -1.30 1.73
C ILE A 48 4.21 -0.46 0.55
N VAL A 49 3.78 0.80 0.51
CA VAL A 49 4.27 1.77 -0.47
C VAL A 49 4.89 2.98 0.22
N ARG A 50 5.97 3.47 -0.38
CA ARG A 50 6.74 4.63 0.08
C ARG A 50 6.63 5.77 -0.91
N LEU A 51 6.36 6.96 -0.40
CA LEU A 51 6.40 8.20 -1.15
C LEU A 51 7.86 8.58 -1.43
N GLU A 52 8.23 8.60 -2.69
CA GLU A 52 9.51 9.09 -3.21
C GLU A 52 9.30 10.34 -4.06
N GLY A 53 10.24 11.29 -3.96
CA GLY A 53 10.29 12.51 -4.77
C GLY A 53 9.74 13.76 -4.10
N ASP A 54 10.50 14.85 -4.19
CA ASP A 54 10.07 16.20 -3.76
C ASP A 54 9.22 16.92 -4.81
N ILE A 55 9.32 16.53 -6.10
CA ILE A 55 8.69 17.23 -7.24
C ILE A 55 7.67 16.34 -7.99
N GLN A 56 7.99 15.06 -8.21
CA GLN A 56 7.03 14.06 -8.69
C GLN A 56 6.81 13.04 -7.58
N GLN A 57 5.74 13.25 -6.81
CA GLN A 57 5.29 12.32 -5.77
C GLN A 57 4.96 10.96 -6.41
N LYS A 58 5.90 10.02 -6.34
CA LYS A 58 5.72 8.65 -6.83
C LYS A 58 5.64 7.70 -5.63
N TRP A 59 4.66 6.80 -5.66
CA TRP A 59 4.53 5.75 -4.66
C TRP A 59 5.25 4.50 -5.17
N LYS A 60 6.31 4.10 -4.48
CA LYS A 60 7.07 2.89 -4.79
C LYS A 60 6.67 1.77 -3.85
N VAL A 61 6.32 0.60 -4.39
CA VAL A 61 6.06 -0.61 -3.62
C VAL A 61 7.38 -1.12 -3.03
N LEU A 62 7.39 -1.38 -1.73
CA LEU A 62 8.55 -1.90 -1.00
C LEU A 62 8.39 -3.38 -0.64
N ALA A 63 7.18 -3.78 -0.32
CA ALA A 63 6.81 -5.16 0.02
C ALA A 63 5.34 -5.36 -0.33
N GLU A 64 4.98 -6.56 -0.77
CA GLU A 64 3.63 -6.95 -1.12
C GLU A 64 3.38 -8.39 -0.69
N CYS A 65 2.15 -8.69 -0.31
CA CYS A 65 1.64 -10.01 0.02
C CYS A 65 0.21 -10.16 -0.54
N GLY A 66 -0.15 -11.38 -0.93
CA GLY A 66 -1.42 -11.68 -1.60
C GLY A 66 -1.42 -11.42 -3.11
N ASP A 67 -2.59 -11.53 -3.72
CA ASP A 67 -2.77 -11.58 -5.18
C ASP A 67 -3.03 -10.19 -5.78
N TRP A 68 -2.00 -9.35 -5.83
CA TRP A 68 -2.10 -8.00 -6.42
C TRP A 68 -2.17 -7.99 -7.95
N ASP A 69 -1.54 -8.95 -8.63
CA ASP A 69 -1.47 -9.01 -10.10
C ASP A 69 -2.87 -9.16 -10.73
N ASN A 70 -3.73 -9.97 -10.10
CA ASN A 70 -5.09 -10.21 -10.53
C ASN A 70 -5.98 -8.98 -10.36
N TYR A 71 -5.80 -8.23 -9.27
CA TYR A 71 -6.46 -6.94 -9.10
C TYR A 71 -6.02 -5.92 -10.16
N GLU A 72 -4.71 -5.77 -10.40
CA GLU A 72 -4.20 -4.81 -11.39
C GLU A 72 -4.62 -5.17 -12.82
N ARG A 73 -4.76 -6.47 -13.11
CA ARG A 73 -5.30 -6.97 -14.38
C ARG A 73 -6.80 -6.70 -14.51
N GLY A 74 -7.60 -7.02 -13.49
CA GLY A 74 -9.04 -6.75 -13.47
C GLY A 74 -9.39 -5.27 -13.55
N HIS A 75 -8.59 -4.38 -12.95
CA HIS A 75 -8.77 -2.93 -13.09
C HIS A 75 -8.43 -2.43 -14.50
N ARG A 76 -7.35 -2.94 -15.11
CA ARG A 76 -7.00 -2.61 -16.51
C ARG A 76 -8.07 -3.04 -17.49
N GLU A 77 -8.70 -4.19 -17.28
CA GLU A 77 -9.78 -4.67 -18.15
C GLU A 77 -11.05 -3.81 -18.04
N LYS A 78 -11.34 -3.25 -16.86
CA LYS A 78 -12.45 -2.29 -16.66
C LYS A 78 -12.18 -0.93 -17.32
N GLU A 79 -10.93 -0.47 -17.41
CA GLU A 79 -10.58 0.80 -18.08
C GLU A 79 -10.59 0.71 -19.62
N VAL A 80 -10.57 -0.50 -20.20
CA VAL A 80 -10.59 -0.70 -21.67
C VAL A 80 -12.03 -0.70 -22.24
N ILE A 81 -13.05 -0.58 -21.39
CA ILE A 81 -14.45 -0.39 -21.82
C ILE A 81 -14.81 1.09 -21.73
N LEU A 82 -14.29 1.89 -22.68
CA LEU A 82 -14.75 3.26 -22.95
C LEU A 82 -14.72 3.54 -24.45
#